data_AF-A0A354BGW4-F1
#
_entry.id   AF-A0A354BGW4-F1
#
_cell.length_a   1.000
_cell.length_b   1.000
_cell.length_c   1.000
_cell.angle_alpha   90.00
_cell.angle_beta   90.00
_cell.angle_gamma   90.00
#
_symmetry.space_group_name_H-M   'P 1'
#
loop_
_entity.id
_entity.type
_entity.pdbx_description
1 polymer ?
#
loop_
_entity_poly.entity_id
_entity_poly.type
_entity_poly.pdbx_seq_one_letter_code
_entity_poly.pdbx_strand_id
1 'polypeptide(L)'
;MHACQLEPCPPILMNTPALLEGLRFVDTFFPSGGYAFSSGLEAAVQGGAVKTSDQLTKYVEDLLRGGMSRREVLAVKQANRAASKGSLESAVHIDRVLEATKLGRESRMASRQMGKQVIRVAADQIRAKSILNEYRDEVEADRAPGHL
;
A
#
# COMPACT_ATOMS: atom_id res chain seq x y z
N MET A 1 -17.93 4.03 50.19
CA MET A 1 -16.74 4.49 49.43
C MET A 1 -16.10 3.26 48.79
N HIS A 2 -16.45 2.94 47.55
CA HIS A 2 -15.78 1.90 46.77
C HIS A 2 -14.82 2.58 45.82
N ALA A 3 -13.52 2.42 46.07
CA ALA A 3 -12.48 2.84 45.17
C ALA A 3 -12.52 1.93 43.94
N CYS A 4 -12.93 2.49 42.81
CA CYS A 4 -12.78 1.87 41.50
C CYS A 4 -11.27 1.86 41.18
N GLN A 5 -10.61 0.72 41.39
CA GLN A 5 -9.23 0.53 40.97
C GLN A 5 -9.23 0.47 39.44
N LEU A 6 -8.72 1.55 38.82
CA LEU A 6 -8.38 1.54 37.40
C LEU A 6 -7.17 0.63 37.23
N GLU A 7 -7.39 -0.58 36.75
CA GLU A 7 -6.33 -1.46 36.28
C GLU A 7 -5.49 -0.70 35.23
N PRO A 8 -4.16 -0.62 35.38
CA PRO A 8 -3.32 0.05 34.41
C PRO A 8 -3.43 -0.64 33.05
N CYS A 9 -3.60 0.15 31.98
CA CYS A 9 -3.55 -0.34 30.61
C CYS A 9 -2.26 -1.17 30.42
N PRO A 10 -2.34 -2.43 29.98
CA PRO A 10 -1.15 -3.25 29.81
C PRO A 10 -0.19 -2.51 28.87
N PRO A 11 1.13 -2.52 29.15
CA PRO A 11 2.08 -1.88 28.27
C PRO A 11 1.91 -2.47 26.87
N ILE A 12 1.73 -1.59 25.88
CA ILE A 12 1.74 -2.00 24.47
C ILE A 12 3.16 -2.53 24.23
N LEU A 13 3.32 -3.84 24.29
CA LEU A 13 4.57 -4.51 23.99
C LEU A 13 4.80 -4.37 22.49
N MET A 14 5.48 -3.29 22.09
CA MET A 14 5.77 -3.03 20.70
C MET A 14 6.73 -4.12 20.20
N ASN A 15 6.30 -4.91 19.23
CA ASN A 15 7.14 -5.92 18.60
C ASN A 15 8.17 -5.23 17.70
N THR A 16 9.32 -4.86 18.28
CA THR A 16 10.39 -4.13 17.60
C THR A 16 10.85 -4.81 16.30
N PRO A 17 11.06 -6.15 16.24
CA PRO A 17 11.34 -6.84 14.98
C PRO A 17 10.29 -6.58 13.89
N ALA A 18 9.00 -6.73 14.20
CA ALA A 18 7.92 -6.51 13.23
C ALA A 18 7.84 -5.04 12.78
N LEU A 19 8.14 -4.09 13.67
CA LEU A 19 8.22 -2.67 13.32
C LEU A 19 9.37 -2.40 12.35
N LEU A 20 10.57 -2.92 12.63
CA LEU A 20 11.74 -2.77 11.74
C LEU A 20 11.50 -3.44 10.37
N GLU A 21 10.85 -4.60 10.37
CA GLU A 21 10.38 -5.26 9.15
C GLU A 21 9.33 -4.46 8.38
N GLY A 22 8.53 -3.64 9.05
CA GLY A 22 7.60 -2.72 8.39
C GLY A 22 8.32 -1.49 7.83
N LEU A 23 9.23 -0.89 8.60
CA LEU A 23 9.91 0.35 8.26
C LEU A 23 10.74 0.26 6.97
N ARG A 24 11.33 -0.91 6.68
CA ARG A 24 12.04 -1.14 5.42
C ARG A 24 11.18 -0.94 4.16
N PHE A 25 9.87 -1.16 4.23
CA PHE A 25 8.98 -0.99 3.08
C PHE A 25 8.62 0.47 2.80
N VAL A 26 8.85 1.36 3.76
CA VAL A 26 8.64 2.81 3.62
C VAL A 26 9.95 3.57 3.40
N ASP A 27 11.08 2.86 3.32
CA ASP A 27 12.39 3.43 2.99
C ASP A 27 12.42 3.82 1.50
N THR A 28 12.95 5.01 1.20
CA THR A 28 13.09 5.51 -0.19
C THR A 28 14.07 4.66 -1.02
N PHE A 29 15.00 3.95 -0.38
CA PHE A 29 15.91 3.01 -1.02
C PHE A 29 15.28 1.64 -1.26
N PHE A 30 14.04 1.40 -0.81
CA PHE A 30 13.33 0.16 -1.12
C PHE A 30 13.15 0.04 -2.64
N PRO A 31 13.48 -1.11 -3.26
CA PRO A 31 13.53 -1.27 -4.72
C PRO A 31 12.14 -1.46 -5.33
N SER A 32 11.17 -0.62 -4.99
CA SER A 32 9.83 -0.60 -5.59
C SER A 32 9.83 0.00 -7.00
N GLY A 33 10.83 0.83 -7.31
CA GLY A 33 10.84 1.66 -8.51
C GLY A 33 9.91 2.89 -8.42
N GLY A 34 9.44 3.24 -7.22
CA GLY A 34 8.50 4.35 -7.01
C GLY A 34 9.05 5.73 -7.39
N TYR A 35 10.38 5.91 -7.37
CA TYR A 35 11.04 7.16 -7.77
C TYR A 35 10.78 7.55 -9.23
N ALA A 36 10.37 6.61 -10.09
CA ALA A 36 10.10 6.86 -11.50
C ALA A 36 8.71 7.50 -11.75
N PHE A 37 7.87 7.65 -10.71
CA PHE A 37 6.47 8.08 -10.87
C PHE A 37 6.18 9.38 -10.09
N SER A 38 5.86 10.45 -10.80
CA SER A 38 5.54 11.76 -10.21
C SER A 38 4.10 11.87 -9.67
N SER A 39 3.29 10.82 -9.80
CA SER A 39 1.85 10.83 -9.49
C SER A 39 1.06 11.93 -10.19
N GLY A 40 1.55 12.44 -11.33
CA GLY A 40 0.92 13.52 -12.10
C GLY A 40 1.38 14.93 -11.70
N LEU A 41 2.27 15.05 -10.71
CA LEU A 41 2.76 16.36 -10.24
C LEU A 41 3.54 17.10 -11.33
N GLU A 42 4.34 16.37 -12.12
CA GLU A 42 5.10 16.95 -13.22
C GLU A 42 4.18 17.62 -14.25
N ALA A 43 3.12 16.93 -14.66
CA ALA A 43 2.12 17.48 -15.56
C ALA A 43 1.36 18.66 -14.94
N ALA A 44 1.07 18.61 -13.63
CA ALA A 44 0.42 19.71 -12.92
C ALA A 44 1.30 20.98 -12.87
N VAL A 45 2.61 20.82 -12.73
CA VAL A 45 3.58 21.94 -12.76
C VAL A 45 3.72 22.49 -14.18
N GLN A 46 3.95 21.63 -15.18
CA GLN A 46 4.10 22.03 -16.58
C GLN A 46 2.83 22.69 -17.12
N GLY A 47 1.66 22.19 -16.73
CA GLY A 47 0.34 22.77 -17.07
C GLY A 47 -0.01 24.01 -16.26
N GLY A 48 0.84 24.44 -15.31
CA GLY A 48 0.64 25.65 -14.51
C GLY A 48 -0.45 25.54 -13.44
N ALA A 49 -0.94 24.33 -13.12
CA ALA A 49 -1.87 24.09 -12.01
C ALA A 49 -1.18 24.20 -10.64
N VAL A 50 0.12 23.89 -10.57
CA VAL A 50 0.95 24.03 -9.37
C VAL A 50 2.15 24.94 -9.66
N LYS A 51 2.21 26.08 -8.97
CA LYS A 51 3.25 27.11 -9.11
C LYS A 51 3.81 27.58 -7.77
N THR A 52 3.11 27.29 -6.67
CA THR A 52 3.47 27.74 -5.31
C THR A 52 3.45 26.58 -4.32
N SER A 53 4.08 26.78 -3.16
CA SER A 53 4.04 25.82 -2.04
C SER A 53 2.62 25.48 -1.61
N ASP A 54 1.74 26.47 -1.53
CA ASP A 54 0.36 26.29 -1.06
C ASP A 54 -0.45 25.45 -2.06
N GLN A 55 -0.20 25.65 -3.36
CA GLN A 55 -0.80 24.83 -4.41
C GLN A 55 -0.27 23.40 -4.40
N LEU A 56 1.02 23.21 -4.11
CA LEU A 56 1.61 21.88 -3.93
C LEU A 56 1.01 21.17 -2.71
N THR A 57 0.88 21.85 -1.58
CA THR A 57 0.23 21.30 -0.38
C THR A 57 -1.19 20.85 -0.70
N LYS A 58 -1.98 21.70 -1.36
CA LYS A 58 -3.33 21.35 -1.78
C LYS A 58 -3.35 20.15 -2.74
N TYR A 59 -2.44 20.10 -3.69
CA TYR A 59 -2.31 18.97 -4.62
C TYR A 59 -2.06 17.65 -3.88
N VAL A 60 -1.14 17.64 -2.92
CA VAL A 60 -0.84 16.46 -2.10
C VAL A 60 -2.03 16.07 -1.22
N GLU A 61 -2.71 17.05 -0.61
CA GLU A 61 -3.91 16.78 0.18
C GLU A 61 -5.03 16.17 -0.67
N ASP A 62 -5.28 16.70 -1.87
CA ASP A 62 -6.29 16.17 -2.79
C ASP A 62 -5.92 14.75 -3.25
N LEU A 63 -4.65 14.49 -3.52
CA LEU A 63 -4.15 13.15 -3.86
C LEU A 63 -4.39 12.16 -2.72
N LEU A 64 -4.04 12.53 -1.49
CA LEU A 64 -4.16 11.65 -0.32
C LEU A 64 -5.62 11.45 0.11
N ARG A 65 -6.39 12.55 0.23
CA ARG A 65 -7.75 12.54 0.76
C ARG A 65 -8.79 12.18 -0.29
N GLY A 66 -8.62 12.61 -1.53
CA GLY A 66 -9.56 12.35 -2.62
C GLY A 66 -9.27 11.02 -3.32
N GLY A 67 -8.00 10.80 -3.68
CA GLY A 67 -7.57 9.64 -4.46
C GLY A 67 -7.27 8.40 -3.61
N MET A 68 -6.22 8.50 -2.78
CA MET A 68 -5.64 7.32 -2.09
C MET A 68 -6.52 6.76 -0.99
N SER A 69 -7.13 7.62 -0.18
CA SER A 69 -7.96 7.22 0.96
C SER A 69 -9.17 6.35 0.56
N ARG A 70 -9.71 6.56 -0.65
CA ARG A 70 -10.96 5.93 -1.11
C ARG A 70 -10.73 4.64 -1.91
N ARG A 71 -9.49 4.33 -2.29
CA ARG A 71 -9.17 3.17 -3.13
C ARG A 71 -8.06 2.35 -2.49
N GLU A 72 -6.84 2.86 -2.50
CA GLU A 72 -5.65 2.16 -1.99
C GLU A 72 -5.79 1.82 -0.50
N VAL A 73 -6.20 2.77 0.34
CA VAL A 73 -6.33 2.52 1.79
C VAL A 73 -7.40 1.47 2.09
N LEU A 74 -8.51 1.47 1.34
CA LEU A 74 -9.55 0.45 1.49
C LEU A 74 -9.07 -0.93 1.02
N ALA A 75 -8.37 -0.97 -0.13
CA ALA A 75 -7.79 -2.21 -0.65
C ALA A 75 -6.78 -2.80 0.33
N VAL A 76 -5.84 -2.01 0.85
CA VAL A 76 -4.84 -2.46 1.85
C VAL A 76 -5.52 -2.99 3.10
N LYS A 77 -6.54 -2.29 3.63
CA LYS A 77 -7.28 -2.75 4.80
C LYS A 77 -7.97 -4.10 4.56
N GLN A 78 -8.60 -4.27 3.40
CA GLN A 78 -9.31 -5.50 3.07
C GLN A 78 -8.33 -6.64 2.76
N ALA A 79 -7.22 -6.36 2.08
CA ALA A 79 -6.17 -7.33 1.78
C ALA A 79 -5.48 -7.82 3.05
N ASN A 80 -5.21 -6.93 4.01
CA ASN A 80 -4.67 -7.30 5.32
C ASN A 80 -5.61 -8.25 6.08
N ARG A 81 -6.92 -7.99 6.03
CA ARG A 81 -7.95 -8.88 6.62
C ARG A 81 -8.04 -10.22 5.90
N ALA A 82 -7.98 -10.24 4.58
CA ALA A 82 -7.95 -11.46 3.78
C ALA A 82 -6.71 -12.30 4.10
N ALA A 83 -5.54 -11.65 4.17
CA ALA A 83 -4.28 -12.28 4.53
C ALA A 83 -4.30 -12.88 5.94
N SER A 84 -4.89 -12.18 6.91
CA SER A 84 -5.05 -12.67 8.29
C SER A 84 -5.96 -13.90 8.38
N LYS A 85 -6.83 -14.10 7.40
CA LYS A 85 -7.70 -15.28 7.26
C LYS A 85 -7.14 -16.35 6.32
N GLY A 86 -5.96 -16.13 5.73
CA GLY A 86 -5.38 -17.04 4.72
C GLY A 86 -6.17 -17.11 3.42
N SER A 87 -6.99 -16.11 3.09
CA SER A 87 -7.84 -16.13 1.89
C SER A 87 -7.15 -15.50 0.68
N LEU A 88 -6.47 -16.33 -0.12
CA LEU A 88 -5.84 -15.92 -1.38
C LEU A 88 -6.87 -15.38 -2.38
N GLU A 89 -8.00 -16.08 -2.55
CA GLU A 89 -9.07 -15.70 -3.48
C GLU A 89 -9.57 -14.28 -3.17
N SER A 90 -9.78 -13.97 -1.88
CA SER A 90 -10.18 -12.62 -1.48
C SER A 90 -9.11 -11.58 -1.78
N ALA A 91 -7.82 -11.89 -1.58
CA ALA A 91 -6.73 -10.97 -1.91
C ALA A 91 -6.68 -10.67 -3.42
N VAL A 92 -6.77 -11.69 -4.26
CA VAL A 92 -6.81 -11.55 -5.74
C VAL A 92 -8.05 -10.77 -6.19
N HIS A 93 -9.21 -11.03 -5.58
CA HIS A 93 -10.42 -10.28 -5.88
C HIS A 93 -10.28 -8.79 -5.55
N ILE A 94 -9.73 -8.46 -4.38
CA ILE A 94 -9.49 -7.07 -3.95
C ILE A 94 -8.55 -6.35 -4.91
N ASP A 95 -7.48 -7.01 -5.36
CA ASP A 95 -6.52 -6.46 -6.32
C ASP A 95 -7.18 -6.18 -7.69
N ARG A 96 -8.05 -7.08 -8.17
CA ARG A 96 -8.85 -6.85 -9.39
C ARG A 96 -9.85 -5.70 -9.24
N VAL A 97 -10.45 -5.55 -8.06
CA VAL A 97 -11.32 -4.40 -7.78
C VAL A 97 -10.48 -3.12 -7.80
N LEU A 98 -9.28 -3.11 -7.22
CA LEU A 98 -8.39 -1.95 -7.25
C LEU A 98 -8.02 -1.56 -8.69
N GLU A 99 -7.66 -2.53 -9.54
CA GLU A 99 -7.42 -2.33 -10.98
C GLU A 99 -8.61 -1.63 -11.67
N ALA A 100 -9.83 -2.11 -11.42
CA ALA A 100 -11.05 -1.52 -12.00
C ALA A 100 -11.30 -0.07 -11.56
N THR A 101 -10.86 0.31 -10.34
CA THR A 101 -11.02 1.68 -9.81
C THR A 101 -9.92 2.66 -10.24
N LYS A 102 -8.79 2.18 -10.78
CA LYS A 102 -7.68 3.04 -11.23
C LYS A 102 -7.86 3.47 -12.68
N LEU A 103 -8.70 4.48 -12.94
CA LEU A 103 -9.03 4.91 -14.31
C LEU A 103 -7.83 5.44 -15.12
N GLY A 104 -6.88 6.11 -14.47
CA GLY A 104 -5.69 6.65 -15.13
C GLY A 104 -4.72 5.56 -15.55
N ARG A 105 -4.39 5.49 -16.85
CA ARG A 105 -3.47 4.49 -17.39
C ARG A 105 -2.10 4.50 -16.69
N GLU A 106 -1.51 5.68 -16.55
CA GLU A 106 -0.17 5.83 -15.95
C GLU A 106 -0.15 5.43 -14.48
N SER A 107 -1.11 5.89 -13.68
CA SER A 107 -1.19 5.56 -12.26
C SER A 107 -1.50 4.08 -12.01
N ARG A 108 -2.28 3.46 -12.90
CA ARG A 108 -2.54 2.02 -12.91
C ARG A 108 -1.27 1.22 -13.22
N MET A 109 -0.57 1.57 -14.30
CA MET A 109 0.70 0.93 -14.68
C MET A 109 1.76 1.08 -13.59
N ALA A 110 1.91 2.28 -13.04
CA ALA A 110 2.83 2.57 -11.96
C ALA A 110 2.56 1.68 -10.73
N SER A 111 1.30 1.60 -10.33
CA SER A 111 0.89 0.81 -9.18
C SER A 111 1.12 -0.69 -9.38
N ARG A 112 0.87 -1.23 -10.59
CA ARG A 112 1.19 -2.64 -10.91
C ARG A 112 2.69 -2.90 -10.90
N GLN A 113 3.48 -2.01 -11.48
CA GLN A 113 4.94 -2.16 -11.51
C GLN A 113 5.53 -2.16 -10.09
N MET A 114 5.12 -1.19 -9.27
CA MET A 114 5.58 -1.09 -7.88
C MET A 114 5.12 -2.29 -7.03
N GLY A 115 3.85 -2.69 -7.14
CA GLY A 115 3.31 -3.82 -6.39
C GLY A 115 3.98 -5.14 -6.75
N LYS A 116 4.27 -5.38 -8.05
CA LYS A 116 5.06 -6.53 -8.52
C LYS A 116 6.43 -6.60 -7.85
N GLN A 117 7.14 -5.47 -7.73
CA GLN A 117 8.44 -5.47 -7.03
C GLN A 117 8.29 -5.67 -5.52
N VAL A 118 7.30 -5.02 -4.90
CA VAL A 118 7.04 -5.16 -3.46
C VAL A 118 6.73 -6.60 -3.09
N ILE A 119 5.86 -7.29 -3.83
CA ILE A 119 5.47 -8.67 -3.50
C ILE A 119 6.63 -9.66 -3.69
N ARG A 120 7.48 -9.47 -4.71
CA ARG A 120 8.70 -10.28 -4.89
C ARG A 120 9.60 -10.21 -3.66
N VAL A 121 9.93 -8.97 -3.25
CA VAL A 121 10.79 -8.72 -2.08
C VAL A 121 10.14 -9.23 -0.79
N ALA A 122 8.83 -8.98 -0.61
CA ALA A 122 8.10 -9.40 0.57
C ALA A 122 8.03 -10.93 0.71
N ALA A 123 7.76 -11.66 -0.39
CA ALA A 123 7.68 -13.11 -0.38
C ALA A 123 9.06 -13.76 -0.09
N ASP A 124 10.15 -13.18 -0.59
CA ASP A 124 11.50 -13.69 -0.38
C ASP A 124 12.01 -13.49 1.06
N GLN A 125 11.55 -12.42 1.71
CA GLN A 125 12.06 -11.98 3.01
C GLN A 125 11.14 -12.38 4.17
N ILE A 126 9.82 -12.42 3.94
CA ILE A 126 8.81 -12.81 4.94
C ILE A 126 8.41 -14.27 4.69
N ARG A 127 9.39 -15.18 4.81
CA ARG A 127 9.24 -16.60 4.46
C ARG A 127 8.18 -17.35 5.27
N ALA A 128 7.78 -16.82 6.42
CA ALA A 128 6.83 -17.44 7.33
C ALA A 128 5.37 -17.42 6.84
N LYS A 129 5.03 -16.71 5.76
CA LYS A 129 3.65 -16.54 5.30
C LYS A 129 3.43 -17.17 3.92
N SER A 130 2.78 -18.34 3.87
CA SER A 130 2.47 -19.05 2.61
C SER A 130 1.72 -18.17 1.61
N ILE A 131 0.75 -17.39 2.10
CA ILE A 131 -0.10 -16.52 1.28
C ILE A 131 0.68 -15.47 0.48
N LEU A 132 1.86 -15.02 0.93
CA LEU A 132 2.67 -14.07 0.17
C LEU A 132 3.31 -14.75 -1.05
N ASN A 133 3.75 -16.00 -0.91
CA ASN A 133 4.26 -16.79 -2.03
C ASN A 133 3.13 -17.11 -3.01
N GLU A 134 1.99 -17.57 -2.49
CA GLU A 134 0.82 -17.88 -3.32
C GLU A 134 0.34 -16.65 -4.11
N TYR A 135 0.27 -15.47 -3.46
CA TYR A 135 -0.11 -14.24 -4.14
C TYR A 135 0.94 -13.77 -5.16
N ARG A 136 2.25 -13.90 -4.85
CA ARG A 136 3.31 -13.66 -5.84
C ARG A 136 3.10 -14.53 -7.07
N ASP A 137 2.81 -15.82 -6.88
CA ASP A 137 2.64 -16.77 -7.99
C ASP A 137 1.40 -16.43 -8.85
N GLU A 138 0.32 -15.94 -8.24
CA GLU A 138 -0.83 -15.37 -8.97
C GLU A 138 -0.47 -14.13 -9.79
N VAL A 139 0.40 -13.26 -9.27
CA VAL A 139 0.85 -12.04 -9.95
C VAL A 139 1.82 -12.35 -11.10
N GLU A 140 2.74 -13.30 -10.92
CA GLU A 140 3.68 -13.73 -11.98
C GLU A 140 2.96 -14.49 -13.10
N ALA A 141 1.88 -15.21 -12.77
CA ALA A 141 1.04 -15.86 -13.76
C ALA A 141 -0.01 -14.93 -14.40
N ASP A 142 0.05 -13.62 -14.13
CA ASP A 142 -0.89 -12.58 -14.58
C ASP A 142 -2.37 -12.89 -14.26
N ARG A 143 -2.63 -13.68 -13.20
CA ARG A 143 -3.98 -13.93 -12.67
C ARG A 143 -4.42 -12.85 -11.69
N ALA A 144 -3.47 -12.13 -11.10
CA ALA A 144 -3.68 -10.92 -10.31
C ALA A 144 -2.89 -9.72 -10.90
N PRO A 145 -3.48 -8.51 -10.99
CA PRO A 145 -2.78 -7.32 -11.48
C PRO A 145 -1.45 -6.99 -10.78
N GLY A 146 -1.38 -7.21 -9.46
CA GLY A 146 -0.23 -6.96 -8.59
C GLY A 146 -0.08 -5.50 -8.18
N HIS A 147 -1.13 -4.83 -7.72
CA HIS A 147 -1.03 -3.44 -7.27
C HIS A 147 -0.27 -3.26 -5.95
N LEU A 148 0.42 -2.13 -5.84
CA LEU A 148 0.96 -1.56 -4.60
C LEU A 148 -0.14 -1.27 -3.58
#